data_AF-A0A7W1CD25-F1
#
_entry.id   AF-A0A7W1CD25-F1
#
_cell.length_a   1.000
_cell.length_b   1.000
_cell.length_c   1.000
_cell.angle_alpha   90.00
_cell.angle_beta   90.00
_cell.angle_gamma   90.00
#
_symmetry.space_group_name_H-M   'P 1'
#
loop_
_entity.id
_entity.type
_entity.pdbx_description
1 polymer ?
#
loop_
_entity_poly.entity_id
_entity_poly.type
_entity_poly.pdbx_seq_one_letter_code
_entity_poly.pdbx_strand_id
1 'polypeptide(L)' 'MKFNEEVANGLQSNLPIVALESTVIAHGLPYPRNLETAKNLEKIVRENSAIPATIAVFDGEFCVGLNDKQIEQLATDRT' A
#
# COMPACT_ATOMS: atom_id res chain seq x y z
N MET A 1 -7.26 4.02 -13.18
CA MET A 1 -6.41 4.39 -12.02
C MET A 1 -7.35 4.77 -10.90
N LYS A 2 -7.26 4.04 -9.79
CA LYS A 2 -8.22 4.03 -8.71
C LYS A 2 -7.54 4.41 -7.40
N PHE A 3 -8.14 5.32 -6.67
CA PHE A 3 -7.75 5.67 -5.31
C PHE A 3 -8.69 5.01 -4.32
N ASN A 4 -8.19 4.58 -3.16
CA ASN A 4 -9.08 4.31 -2.04
C ASN A 4 -9.64 5.62 -1.47
N GLU A 5 -10.65 5.51 -0.60
CA GLU A 5 -11.31 6.68 -0.01
C GLU A 5 -10.34 7.55 0.81
N GLU A 6 -9.42 6.94 1.56
CA GLU A 6 -8.45 7.65 2.40
C GLU A 6 -7.52 8.55 1.57
N VAL A 7 -6.93 8.00 0.50
CA VAL A 7 -6.04 8.75 -0.39
C VAL A 7 -6.82 9.82 -1.17
N ALA A 8 -8.03 9.50 -1.67
CA ALA A 8 -8.86 10.46 -2.38
C ALA A 8 -9.20 11.68 -1.49
N ASN A 9 -9.60 11.43 -0.24
CA ASN A 9 -9.87 12.49 0.74
C ASN A 9 -8.62 13.28 1.11
N GLY A 10 -7.47 12.59 1.25
CA GLY A 10 -6.18 13.19 1.51
C GLY A 10 -5.76 14.18 0.43
N LEU A 11 -5.92 13.78 -0.85
CA LEU A 11 -5.64 14.63 -2.00
C LEU A 11 -6.57 15.86 -2.02
N GLN A 12 -7.87 15.66 -1.83
CA GLN A 12 -8.83 16.77 -1.81
C GLN A 12 -8.55 17.77 -0.68
N SER A 13 -8.03 17.28 0.44
CA SER A 13 -7.76 18.07 1.65
C SER A 13 -6.32 18.60 1.72
N ASN A 14 -5.50 18.41 0.68
CA ASN A 14 -4.06 18.73 0.66
C ASN A 14 -3.29 18.17 1.88
N LEU A 15 -3.64 16.96 2.31
CA LEU A 15 -2.92 16.26 3.38
C LEU A 15 -1.65 15.59 2.83
N PRO A 16 -0.59 15.46 3.64
CA PRO A 16 0.62 14.76 3.22
C PRO A 16 0.34 13.28 2.95
N ILE A 17 0.77 12.81 1.79
CA ILE A 17 0.62 11.42 1.34
C ILE A 17 2.01 10.87 1.02
N VAL A 18 2.31 9.66 1.50
CA VAL A 18 3.55 8.95 1.22
C VAL A 18 3.24 7.73 0.36
N ALA A 19 3.77 7.71 -0.86
CA ALA A 19 3.69 6.56 -1.73
C ALA A 19 4.62 5.43 -1.23
N LEU A 20 4.11 4.19 -1.21
CA LEU A 20 4.87 2.98 -0.86
C LEU A 20 4.83 2.00 -2.04
N GLU A 21 5.95 1.33 -2.31
CA GLU A 21 6.07 0.38 -3.43
C GLU A 21 5.50 -1.01 -3.10
N SER A 22 4.98 -1.72 -4.11
CA SER A 22 4.50 -3.10 -3.98
C SER A 22 5.55 -4.17 -4.25
N THR A 23 6.65 -3.86 -4.95
CA THR A 23 7.65 -4.86 -5.38
C THR A 23 8.32 -5.56 -4.21
N VAL A 24 8.64 -4.82 -3.13
CA VAL A 24 9.18 -5.42 -1.90
C VAL A 24 8.19 -6.40 -1.25
N ILE A 25 6.89 -6.15 -1.38
CA ILE A 25 5.83 -7.01 -0.85
C ILE A 25 5.74 -8.30 -1.68
N ALA A 26 5.70 -8.17 -3.01
CA ALA A 26 5.50 -9.29 -3.92
C ALA A 26 6.76 -10.18 -4.11
N HIS A 27 7.95 -9.57 -4.21
CA HIS A 27 9.16 -10.28 -4.63
C HIS A 27 10.41 -9.98 -3.79
N GLY A 28 10.39 -8.95 -2.94
CA GLY A 28 11.59 -8.53 -2.20
C GLY A 28 11.86 -9.27 -0.89
N LEU A 29 10.82 -9.72 -0.20
CA LEU A 29 10.92 -10.38 1.11
C LEU A 29 10.08 -11.67 1.14
N PRO A 30 10.50 -12.71 1.87
CA PRO A 30 9.70 -13.92 2.01
C PRO A 30 8.48 -13.68 2.90
N TYR A 31 7.38 -14.38 2.63
CA TYR A 31 6.25 -14.46 3.54
C TYR A 31 6.65 -15.15 4.87
N PRO A 32 6.21 -14.67 6.06
CA PRO A 32 5.28 -13.55 6.30
C PRO A 32 5.95 -12.17 6.43
N ARG A 33 7.29 -12.11 6.31
CA ARG A 33 8.05 -10.88 6.54
C ARG A 33 7.68 -9.75 5.58
N ASN A 34 7.31 -10.07 4.34
CA ASN A 34 6.79 -9.08 3.38
C ASN A 34 5.52 -8.38 3.88
N LEU A 35 4.53 -9.14 4.36
CA LEU A 35 3.27 -8.64 4.91
C LEU A 35 3.49 -7.80 6.17
N GLU A 36 4.33 -8.31 7.09
CA GLU A 36 4.71 -7.59 8.31
C GLU A 36 5.40 -6.27 7.98
N THR A 37 6.33 -6.29 7.02
CA THR A 37 7.04 -5.08 6.58
C THR A 37 6.09 -4.07 5.96
N ALA A 38 5.17 -4.50 5.08
CA ALA A 38 4.16 -3.62 4.49
C ALA A 38 3.32 -2.92 5.56
N LYS A 39 2.77 -3.68 6.51
CA LYS A 39 1.96 -3.15 7.61
C LYS A 39 2.75 -2.22 8.53
N ASN A 40 4.00 -2.55 8.82
CA ASN A 40 4.88 -1.71 9.63
C ASN A 40 5.20 -0.38 8.92
N LEU A 41 5.46 -0.39 7.61
CA LEU A 41 5.69 0.82 6.84
C LEU A 41 4.44 1.72 6.83
N GLU A 42 3.26 1.17 6.58
CA GLU A 42 2.02 1.95 6.64
C GLU A 42 1.79 2.56 8.02
N LYS A 43 2.05 1.78 9.08
CA LYS A 43 1.97 2.26 10.46
C LYS A 43 2.94 3.43 10.71
N ILE A 44 4.19 3.32 10.29
CA ILE A 44 5.21 4.37 10.46
C ILE A 44 4.77 5.66 9.76
N VAL A 45 4.23 5.57 8.55
CA VAL A 45 3.71 6.74 7.82
C VAL A 45 2.58 7.43 8.61
N ARG A 46 1.66 6.64 9.18
CA ARG A 46 0.56 7.16 10.01
C ARG A 46 1.04 7.82 11.29
N GLU A 47 2.02 7.23 11.97
CA GLU A 47 2.65 7.79 13.18
C GLU A 47 3.30 9.15 12.90
N ASN A 48 3.71 9.40 11.66
CA ASN A 48 4.27 10.67 11.20
C ASN A 48 3.22 11.61 10.58
N SER A 49 1.93 11.40 10.89
CA SER A 49 0.81 12.26 10.46
C SER A 49 0.66 12.37 8.93
N ALA A 50 1.01 11.32 8.20
CA ALA A 50 0.80 11.21 6.76
C ALA A 50 -0.09 10.01 6.40
N ILE A 51 -0.65 10.06 5.21
CA ILE A 51 -1.48 8.99 4.65
C ILE A 51 -0.58 8.05 3.82
N PRO A 52 -0.46 6.76 4.15
CA PRO A 52 0.24 5.80 3.31
C PRO A 52 -0.60 5.48 2.07
N ALA A 53 0.09 5.41 0.94
CA ALA A 53 -0.48 5.01 -0.34
C ALA A 53 0.40 3.90 -0.94
N THR A 54 0.19 2.66 -0.51
CA THR A 54 0.76 1.50 -1.19
C THR A 54 0.18 1.41 -2.59
N ILE A 55 1.03 1.30 -3.62
CA ILE A 55 0.63 1.32 -5.03
C ILE A 55 0.94 -0.03 -5.68
N ALA A 56 -0.04 -0.59 -6.39
CA ALA A 56 0.14 -1.78 -7.22
C ALA A 56 -0.81 -1.77 -8.42
N VAL A 57 -0.65 -2.76 -9.31
CA VAL A 57 -1.57 -3.01 -10.42
C VAL A 57 -2.40 -4.25 -10.10
N PHE A 58 -3.72 -4.11 -10.11
CA PHE A 58 -4.67 -5.22 -9.99
C PHE A 58 -5.54 -5.25 -11.23
N ASP A 59 -5.64 -6.40 -11.90
CA ASP A 59 -6.48 -6.60 -13.10
C ASP A 59 -6.25 -5.54 -14.20
N GLY A 60 -5.00 -5.12 -14.40
CA GLY A 60 -4.63 -4.09 -15.37
C GLY A 60 -4.94 -2.65 -14.94
N GLU A 61 -5.45 -2.43 -13.72
CA GLU A 61 -5.73 -1.12 -13.17
C GLU A 61 -4.72 -0.71 -12.08
N PHE A 62 -4.15 0.49 -12.23
CA PHE A 62 -3.36 1.12 -11.17
C PHE A 62 -4.23 1.44 -9.95
N CYS A 63 -3.89 0.86 -8.81
CA CYS A 63 -4.54 1.07 -7.52
C CYS A 63 -3.59 1.82 -6.58
N VAL A 64 -4.08 2.90 -5.98
CA VAL A 64 -3.32 3.78 -5.06
C VAL A 64 -4.02 3.78 -3.70
N GLY A 65 -3.32 3.31 -2.67
CA GLY A 65 -3.88 3.05 -1.35
C GLY A 65 -4.55 1.67 -1.32
N LEU A 66 -3.74 0.61 -1.27
CA LEU A 66 -4.25 -0.75 -1.12
C LEU A 66 -4.92 -0.94 0.24
N ASN A 67 -5.93 -1.80 0.29
CA ASN A 67 -6.50 -2.27 1.56
C ASN A 67 -5.76 -3.53 2.07
N ASP A 68 -6.02 -3.91 3.32
CA ASP A 68 -5.39 -5.08 3.96
C ASP A 68 -5.47 -6.37 3.13
N LYS A 69 -6.62 -6.62 2.49
CA LYS A 69 -6.82 -7.83 1.67
C LYS A 69 -5.95 -7.81 0.41
N GLN A 70 -5.82 -6.64 -0.23
CA GLN A 70 -4.96 -6.47 -1.39
C GLN A 70 -3.47 -6.61 -1.02
N ILE A 71 -3.06 -6.08 0.13
CA ILE A 71 -1.69 -6.25 0.64
C ILE A 71 -1.41 -7.72 0.96
N GLU A 72 -2.35 -8.41 1.62
CA GLU A 72 -2.24 -9.85 1.91
C GLU A 72 -2.20 -10.69 0.63
N GLN A 73 -3.00 -10.34 -0.38
CA GLN A 73 -2.95 -10.98 -1.69
C GLN A 73 -1.55 -10.84 -2.31
N LEU A 74 -0.99 -9.63 -2.39
CA LEU A 74 0.37 -9.43 -2.90
C LEU A 74 1.44 -10.19 -2.12
N ALA A 75 1.28 -10.30 -0.80
CA ALA A 75 2.24 -10.97 0.06
C ALA A 75 2.22 -12.51 -0.06
N THR A 76 1.10 -13.07 -0.49
CA THR A 76 0.87 -14.52 -0.56
C THR A 76 0.86 -15.07 -1.98
N ASP A 77 0.75 -14.19 -2.99
CA ASP A 77 0.81 -14.57 -4.40
C ASP A 77 2.17 -15.18 -4.73
N ARG A 78 2.17 -16.21 -5.59
CA ARG A 78 3.36 -16.98 -5.98
C ARG A 78 3.61 -16.96 -7.49
N THR A 79 3.08 -15.95 -8.18
CA THR A 79 3.38 -15.69 -9.59
C THR A 79 4.85 -15.36 -9.81
#